data_AF-A0A955BTV6-F1
#
_entry.id   AF-A0A955BTV6-F1
#
_cell.length_a   1.000
_cell.length_b   1.000
_cell.length_c   1.000
_cell.angle_alpha   90.00
_cell.angle_beta   90.00
_cell.angle_gamma   90.00
#
_symmetry.space_group_name_H-M   'P 1'
#
loop_
_entity.id
_entity.type
_entity.pdbx_description
1 polymer ?
#
loop_
_entity_poly.entity_id
_entity_poly.type
_entity_poly.pdbx_seq_one_letter_code
_entity_poly.pdbx_strand_id
1 'polypeptide(L)'
;MLKKLFMLPLALLLVGGIVWATGLRSYVSTGYERVAESVKDSVPTEFQIDRARTMVRDLDPEIRRSMHVIAKEEVEVAELSKRIETARAKADKDKTDIMRLQADLQTGRNVFHYASNTYTAAEVKDDLSRRFTRFKTADATLESLEKMRDARQRNLDAARQKLTAMMSAQRQLQVEVENLEAKLKLVEVAEASSDLQFDDSQLAQAKQLMTDIRTKLDVAAKLANADTNFHDEIQLDETTPDNIVDQVAEYFDVSAPTVGEIATASYQE
;
A
#
# COMPACT_ATOMS: atom_id res chain seq x y z
N MET A 1 -25.95 52.08 23.48
CA MET A 1 -27.06 51.09 23.50
C MET A 1 -26.51 49.79 24.09
N LEU A 2 -27.27 49.06 24.91
CA LEU A 2 -26.86 47.78 25.53
C LEU A 2 -27.21 46.56 24.66
N LYS A 3 -26.73 45.37 25.10
CA LYS A 3 -27.06 43.97 24.67
C LYS A 3 -26.10 43.42 23.59
N LYS A 4 -25.47 42.25 23.72
CA LYS A 4 -25.45 41.15 24.74
C LYS A 4 -24.01 40.58 24.81
N LEU A 5 -23.42 40.39 26.00
CA LEU A 5 -23.40 39.12 26.76
C LEU A 5 -22.86 37.90 25.99
N PHE A 6 -21.60 37.55 26.23
CA PHE A 6 -21.12 36.18 26.46
C PHE A 6 -19.87 36.21 27.35
N MET A 7 -19.83 35.35 28.36
CA MET A 7 -18.74 35.21 29.35
C MET A 7 -18.64 33.73 29.71
N LEU A 8 -17.41 33.22 29.87
CA LEU A 8 -17.03 31.82 30.14
C LEU A 8 -17.41 30.80 29.02
N PRO A 9 -16.68 29.67 28.90
CA PRO A 9 -15.57 29.21 29.74
C PRO A 9 -14.19 29.25 29.04
N LEU A 10 -13.34 30.21 29.42
CA LEU A 10 -11.89 30.18 29.12
C LEU A 10 -11.11 29.24 30.08
N ALA A 11 -11.80 28.67 31.08
CA ALA A 11 -11.21 27.94 32.21
C ALA A 11 -10.79 26.48 31.92
N LEU A 12 -10.95 25.98 30.70
CA LEU A 12 -10.59 24.60 30.32
C LEU A 12 -9.23 24.50 29.60
N LEU A 13 -8.60 25.62 29.22
CA LEU A 13 -7.36 25.65 28.44
C LEU A 13 -6.07 25.68 29.27
N LEU A 14 -6.16 25.84 30.59
CA LEU A 14 -5.00 26.11 31.46
C LEU A 14 -4.49 24.92 32.29
N VAL A 15 -5.14 23.75 32.23
CA VAL A 15 -4.70 22.52 32.94
C VAL A 15 -3.95 21.55 32.02
N GLY A 16 -4.21 21.57 30.71
CA GLY A 16 -3.53 20.70 29.74
C GLY A 16 -2.13 21.14 29.29
N GLY A 17 -1.66 22.33 29.71
CA GLY A 17 -0.53 23.01 29.07
C GLY A 17 0.89 22.63 29.54
N ILE A 18 1.06 21.94 30.68
CA ILE A 18 2.36 21.87 31.38
C ILE A 18 2.72 20.45 31.86
N VAL A 19 2.66 19.45 30.97
CA VAL A 19 3.23 18.10 31.22
C VAL A 19 4.00 17.50 30.02
N TRP A 20 3.90 18.09 28.81
CA TRP A 20 4.53 17.53 27.59
C TRP A 20 5.79 18.26 27.09
N ALA A 21 6.53 18.90 28.00
CA ALA A 21 7.91 19.30 27.76
C ALA A 21 8.87 18.19 28.23
N THR A 22 9.79 17.78 27.34
CA THR A 22 11.00 16.97 27.64
C THR A 22 10.79 15.69 28.48
N GLY A 23 10.49 14.55 27.84
CA GLY A 23 10.61 13.24 28.50
C GLY A 23 10.33 12.01 27.63
N LEU A 24 9.20 11.96 26.93
CA LEU A 24 8.62 10.69 26.43
C LEU A 24 9.06 10.26 25.01
N ARG A 25 10.18 10.78 24.48
CA ARG A 25 10.53 10.60 23.05
C ARG A 25 11.07 9.22 22.66
N SER A 26 11.21 8.28 23.61
CA SER A 26 11.85 6.96 23.39
C SER A 26 10.97 5.74 23.70
N TYR A 27 9.70 5.92 24.09
CA TYR A 27 8.78 4.80 24.40
C TYR A 27 7.54 4.76 23.50
N VAL A 28 7.26 5.84 22.76
CA VAL A 28 6.04 5.94 21.92
C VAL A 28 6.22 5.26 20.55
N SER A 29 7.45 5.14 20.04
CA SER A 29 7.74 4.58 18.72
C SER A 29 7.33 3.11 18.56
N THR A 30 7.51 2.29 19.61
CA THR A 30 7.24 0.85 19.55
C THR A 30 5.77 0.48 19.80
N GLY A 31 4.92 1.45 20.15
CA GLY A 31 3.50 1.23 20.43
C GLY A 31 2.56 1.52 19.26
N TYR A 32 2.93 2.44 18.35
CA TYR A 32 1.98 2.97 17.37
C TYR A 32 1.63 2.02 16.23
N GLU A 33 2.59 1.21 15.74
CA GLU A 33 2.35 0.29 14.61
C GLU A 33 1.29 -0.77 14.95
N ARG A 34 1.39 -1.38 16.13
CA ARG A 34 0.47 -2.46 16.57
C ARG A 34 -0.94 -1.97 16.98
N VAL A 35 -1.12 -0.67 17.23
CA VAL A 35 -2.45 -0.08 17.47
C VAL A 35 -3.09 0.40 16.16
N ALA A 36 -2.31 0.99 15.25
CA ALA A 36 -2.82 1.47 13.96
C ALA A 36 -3.36 0.34 13.06
N GLU A 37 -2.78 -0.86 13.17
CA GLU A 37 -3.22 -2.05 12.42
C GLU A 37 -4.57 -2.57 12.92
N SER A 38 -4.74 -2.72 14.25
CA SER A 38 -5.95 -3.25 14.88
C SER A 38 -7.22 -2.39 14.67
N VAL A 39 -7.07 -1.06 14.56
CA VAL A 39 -8.20 -0.15 14.30
C VAL A 39 -8.66 -0.20 12.84
N LYS A 40 -7.82 -0.65 11.91
CA LYS A 40 -8.11 -0.61 10.46
C LYS A 40 -9.22 -1.59 10.06
N ASP A 41 -9.30 -2.73 10.73
CA ASP A 41 -10.34 -3.76 10.53
C ASP A 41 -11.69 -3.37 11.18
N SER A 42 -11.70 -2.32 12.01
CA SER A 42 -12.90 -1.85 12.73
C SER A 42 -13.72 -0.80 11.95
N VAL A 43 -13.43 -0.58 10.67
CA VAL A 43 -14.10 0.43 9.83
C VAL A 43 -15.13 -0.23 8.90
N PRO A 44 -16.45 0.03 9.07
CA PRO A 44 -17.50 -0.58 8.25
C PRO A 44 -17.25 -0.45 6.75
N THR A 45 -17.51 -1.52 6.00
CA THR A 45 -17.24 -1.60 4.55
C THR A 45 -18.02 -0.54 3.77
N GLU A 46 -19.25 -0.22 4.20
CA GLU A 46 -20.05 0.93 3.76
C GLU A 46 -19.21 2.23 3.68
N PHE A 47 -18.59 2.61 4.79
CA PHE A 47 -17.81 3.84 4.91
C PHE A 47 -16.56 3.81 4.03
N GLN A 48 -15.94 2.63 3.85
CA GLN A 48 -14.80 2.48 2.96
C GLN A 48 -15.21 2.67 1.49
N ILE A 49 -16.41 2.24 1.11
CA ILE A 49 -16.98 2.39 -0.23
C ILE A 49 -17.44 3.83 -0.48
N ASP A 50 -18.13 4.49 0.45
CA ASP A 50 -18.50 5.91 0.31
C ASP A 50 -17.27 6.84 0.32
N ARG A 51 -16.21 6.46 1.05
CA ARG A 51 -14.89 7.10 0.93
C ARG A 51 -14.29 6.88 -0.46
N ALA A 52 -14.40 5.68 -1.05
CA ALA A 52 -13.94 5.42 -2.42
C ALA A 52 -14.72 6.24 -3.45
N ARG A 53 -16.06 6.25 -3.39
CA ARG A 53 -16.93 7.16 -4.15
C ARG A 53 -16.47 8.61 -4.06
N THR A 54 -16.20 9.08 -2.84
CA THR A 54 -15.72 10.45 -2.57
C THR A 54 -14.37 10.70 -3.24
N MET A 55 -13.39 9.80 -3.10
CA MET A 55 -12.07 9.94 -3.74
C MET A 55 -12.16 9.92 -5.27
N VAL A 56 -13.03 9.11 -5.88
CA VAL A 56 -13.24 9.07 -7.35
C VAL A 56 -13.92 10.35 -7.84
N ARG A 57 -14.91 10.86 -7.10
CA ARG A 57 -15.52 12.16 -7.38
C ARG A 57 -14.51 13.29 -7.25
N ASP A 58 -13.61 13.25 -6.27
CA ASP A 58 -12.68 14.35 -6.01
C ASP A 58 -11.49 14.39 -7.00
N LEU A 59 -11.40 13.45 -7.95
CA LEU A 59 -10.55 13.55 -9.16
C LEU A 59 -11.06 14.57 -10.19
N ASP A 60 -12.36 14.86 -10.22
CA ASP A 60 -12.98 15.84 -11.14
C ASP A 60 -12.26 17.22 -11.20
N PRO A 61 -11.99 17.89 -10.05
CA PRO A 61 -11.28 19.16 -10.06
C PRO A 61 -9.82 19.05 -10.52
N GLU A 62 -9.16 17.90 -10.32
CA GLU A 62 -7.81 17.65 -10.85
C GLU A 62 -7.85 17.50 -12.37
N ILE A 63 -8.75 16.67 -12.89
CA ILE A 63 -9.02 16.50 -14.33
C ILE A 63 -9.32 17.85 -14.99
N ARG A 64 -10.20 18.67 -14.39
CA ARG A 64 -10.51 20.03 -14.88
C ARG A 64 -9.31 20.98 -14.83
N ARG A 65 -8.44 20.89 -13.82
CA ARG A 65 -7.18 21.64 -13.76
C ARG A 65 -6.22 21.21 -14.88
N SER A 66 -6.06 19.90 -15.11
CA SER A 66 -5.23 19.36 -16.19
C SER A 66 -5.75 19.77 -17.58
N MET A 67 -7.07 19.72 -17.80
CA MET A 67 -7.70 20.26 -19.02
C MET A 67 -7.35 21.72 -19.27
N HIS A 68 -7.41 22.57 -18.24
CA HIS A 68 -7.09 24.00 -18.38
C HIS A 68 -5.62 24.26 -18.72
N VAL A 69 -4.70 23.48 -18.12
CA VAL A 69 -3.26 23.55 -18.45
C VAL A 69 -2.99 23.11 -19.89
N ILE A 70 -3.63 22.02 -20.33
CA ILE A 70 -3.52 21.52 -21.71
C ILE A 70 -4.07 22.55 -22.72
N ALA A 71 -5.28 23.09 -22.48
CA ALA A 71 -5.87 24.11 -23.36
C ALA A 71 -5.03 25.39 -23.45
N LYS A 72 -4.32 25.77 -22.38
CA LYS A 72 -3.38 26.90 -22.41
C LYS A 72 -2.15 26.58 -23.28
N GLU A 73 -1.59 25.38 -23.17
CA GLU A 73 -0.46 24.95 -24.00
C GLU A 73 -0.85 24.83 -25.48
N GLU A 74 -2.07 24.39 -25.79
CA GLU A 74 -2.62 24.38 -27.16
C GLU A 74 -2.62 25.78 -27.79
N VAL A 75 -3.02 26.81 -27.04
CA VAL A 75 -2.98 28.21 -27.49
C VAL A 75 -1.53 28.70 -27.64
N GLU A 76 -0.63 28.40 -26.70
CA GLU A 76 0.77 28.78 -26.81
C GLU A 76 1.48 28.13 -28.03
N VAL A 77 1.17 26.86 -28.33
CA VAL A 77 1.69 26.15 -29.52
C VAL A 77 1.10 26.70 -30.82
N ALA A 78 -0.19 27.06 -30.83
CA ALA A 78 -0.84 27.71 -31.98
C ALA A 78 -0.25 29.10 -32.26
N GLU A 79 -0.05 29.92 -31.21
CA GLU A 79 0.64 31.20 -31.32
C GLU A 79 2.08 31.05 -31.81
N LEU A 80 2.85 30.11 -31.25
CA LEU A 80 4.23 29.85 -31.68
C LEU A 80 4.28 29.42 -33.15
N SER A 81 3.34 28.58 -33.60
CA SER A 81 3.22 28.16 -35.00
C SER A 81 2.95 29.35 -35.94
N LYS A 82 2.04 30.28 -35.55
CA LYS A 82 1.77 31.51 -36.31
C LYS A 82 2.97 32.47 -36.34
N ARG A 83 3.76 32.53 -35.25
CA ARG A 83 5.00 33.31 -35.18
C ARG A 83 6.07 32.73 -36.12
N ILE A 84 6.19 31.39 -36.18
CA ILE A 84 7.08 30.68 -37.13
C ILE A 84 6.66 30.94 -38.57
N GLU A 85 5.38 30.81 -38.92
CA GLU A 85 4.84 31.11 -40.26
C GLU A 85 5.20 32.54 -40.69
N THR A 86 4.97 33.53 -39.82
CA THR A 86 5.29 34.93 -40.06
C THR A 86 6.80 35.16 -40.24
N ALA A 87 7.62 34.49 -39.43
CA ALA A 87 9.08 34.58 -39.52
C ALA A 87 9.62 33.91 -40.79
N ARG A 88 9.07 32.75 -41.19
CA ARG A 88 9.41 32.01 -42.41
C ARG A 88 9.07 32.82 -43.66
N ALA A 89 7.87 33.37 -43.76
CA ALA A 89 7.47 34.23 -44.87
C ALA A 89 8.37 35.48 -45.01
N LYS A 90 8.86 36.03 -43.89
CA LYS A 90 9.87 37.10 -43.90
C LYS A 90 11.25 36.60 -44.35
N ALA A 91 11.67 35.41 -43.90
CA ALA A 91 12.94 34.80 -44.29
C ALA A 91 12.97 34.49 -45.80
N ASP A 92 11.90 33.91 -46.36
CA ASP A 92 11.79 33.64 -47.80
C ASP A 92 11.83 34.92 -48.65
N LYS A 93 11.27 36.03 -48.14
CA LYS A 93 11.42 37.35 -48.79
C LYS A 93 12.86 37.87 -48.69
N ASP A 94 13.46 37.89 -47.50
CA ASP A 94 14.86 38.34 -47.32
C ASP A 94 15.83 37.51 -48.19
N LYS A 95 15.59 36.19 -48.30
CA LYS A 95 16.30 35.25 -49.19
C LYS A 95 16.13 35.59 -50.67
N THR A 96 14.91 35.90 -51.11
CA THR A 96 14.63 36.29 -52.50
C THR A 96 15.34 37.60 -52.86
N ASP A 97 15.30 38.61 -51.97
CA ASP A 97 16.05 39.85 -52.12
C ASP A 97 17.57 39.59 -52.19
N ILE A 98 18.11 38.75 -51.30
CA ILE A 98 19.54 38.36 -51.28
C ILE A 98 19.96 37.68 -52.59
N MET A 99 19.17 36.72 -53.07
CA MET A 99 19.46 36.00 -54.32
C MET A 99 19.40 36.94 -55.53
N ARG A 100 18.47 37.92 -55.55
CA ARG A 100 18.43 38.96 -56.57
C ARG A 100 19.70 39.81 -56.57
N LEU A 101 20.08 40.36 -55.41
CA LEU A 101 21.28 41.22 -55.28
C LEU A 101 22.56 40.45 -55.66
N GLN A 102 22.65 39.16 -55.32
CA GLN A 102 23.74 38.28 -55.76
C GLN A 102 23.76 38.13 -57.28
N ALA A 103 22.63 37.82 -57.91
CA ALA A 103 22.54 37.64 -59.36
C ALA A 103 22.82 38.94 -60.12
N ASP A 104 22.31 40.08 -59.64
CA ASP A 104 22.62 41.40 -60.17
C ASP A 104 24.14 41.67 -60.10
N LEU A 105 24.80 41.45 -58.96
CA LEU A 105 26.27 41.59 -58.83
C LEU A 105 27.06 40.65 -59.75
N GLN A 106 26.58 39.43 -59.99
CA GLN A 106 27.22 38.47 -60.91
C GLN A 106 27.24 38.93 -62.37
N THR A 107 26.41 39.91 -62.77
CA THR A 107 26.44 40.48 -64.13
C THR A 107 27.62 41.42 -64.41
N GLY A 108 28.47 41.72 -63.43
CA GLY A 108 29.67 42.55 -63.62
C GLY A 108 29.40 44.04 -63.88
N ARG A 109 28.16 44.50 -63.74
CA ARG A 109 27.81 45.93 -63.82
C ARG A 109 28.38 46.70 -62.63
N ASN A 110 28.83 47.93 -62.88
CA ASN A 110 29.34 48.83 -61.84
C ASN A 110 28.26 49.69 -61.17
N VAL A 111 27.09 49.81 -61.82
CA VAL A 111 25.97 50.67 -61.43
C VAL A 111 24.67 49.86 -61.44
N PHE A 112 23.86 50.01 -60.41
CA PHE A 112 22.60 49.29 -60.19
C PHE A 112 21.49 50.26 -59.85
N HIS A 113 20.28 50.00 -60.35
CA HIS A 113 19.08 50.80 -60.07
C HIS A 113 18.08 49.95 -59.29
N TYR A 114 17.69 50.41 -58.10
CA TYR A 114 16.69 49.76 -57.26
C TYR A 114 15.65 50.79 -56.80
N ALA A 115 14.37 50.55 -57.11
CA ALA A 115 13.32 51.56 -57.06
C ALA A 115 13.75 52.84 -57.80
N SER A 116 13.68 54.01 -57.15
CA SER A 116 14.09 55.30 -57.74
C SER A 116 15.56 55.66 -57.50
N ASN A 117 16.34 54.79 -56.85
CA ASN A 117 17.70 55.09 -56.40
C ASN A 117 18.75 54.34 -57.23
N THR A 118 19.95 54.91 -57.30
CA THR A 118 21.10 54.35 -58.02
C THR A 118 22.23 54.08 -57.04
N TYR A 119 22.89 52.92 -57.16
CA TYR A 119 23.91 52.43 -56.24
C TYR A 119 25.11 51.85 -57.01
N THR A 120 26.30 51.96 -56.44
CA THR A 120 27.52 51.34 -56.96
C THR A 120 27.64 49.87 -56.57
N ALA A 121 28.43 49.10 -57.31
CA ALA A 121 28.73 47.71 -56.97
C ALA A 121 29.30 47.51 -55.55
N ALA A 122 30.00 48.51 -54.99
CA ALA A 122 30.53 48.47 -53.63
C ALA A 122 29.41 48.54 -52.57
N GLU A 123 28.50 49.51 -52.70
CA GLU A 123 27.36 49.68 -51.79
C GLU A 123 26.41 48.47 -51.83
N VAL A 124 26.19 47.90 -53.03
CA VAL A 124 25.35 46.72 -53.21
C VAL A 124 25.97 45.47 -52.58
N LYS A 125 27.30 45.31 -52.67
CA LYS A 125 28.05 44.21 -52.03
C LYS A 125 28.03 44.32 -50.50
N ASP A 126 28.16 45.53 -49.98
CA ASP A 126 28.07 45.84 -48.55
C ASP A 126 26.65 45.61 -48.00
N ASP A 127 25.61 46.06 -48.70
CA ASP A 127 24.22 45.78 -48.30
C ASP A 127 23.86 44.29 -48.38
N LEU A 128 24.34 43.58 -49.41
CA LEU A 128 24.21 42.12 -49.49
C LEU A 128 24.89 41.43 -48.29
N SER A 129 26.07 41.88 -47.87
CA SER A 129 26.77 41.37 -46.68
C SER A 129 25.94 41.54 -45.40
N ARG A 130 25.38 42.75 -45.18
CA ARG A 130 24.48 43.03 -44.05
C ARG A 130 23.21 42.17 -44.08
N ARG A 131 22.54 42.10 -45.24
CA ARG A 131 21.31 41.29 -45.40
C ARG A 131 21.58 39.82 -45.16
N PHE A 132 22.65 39.27 -45.73
CA PHE A 132 23.01 37.86 -45.56
C PHE A 132 23.38 37.51 -44.12
N THR A 133 24.06 38.42 -43.42
CA THR A 133 24.35 38.28 -41.98
C THR A 133 23.06 38.26 -41.15
N ARG A 134 22.15 39.22 -41.39
CA ARG A 134 20.82 39.24 -40.75
C ARG A 134 20.00 37.99 -41.06
N PHE A 135 20.01 37.54 -42.31
CA PHE A 135 19.29 36.35 -42.75
C PHE A 135 19.76 35.10 -42.01
N LYS A 136 21.08 34.87 -41.88
CA LYS A 136 21.62 33.76 -41.08
C LYS A 136 21.14 33.75 -39.63
N THR A 137 21.08 34.93 -38.99
CA THR A 137 20.55 35.04 -37.63
C THR A 137 19.05 34.75 -37.58
N ALA A 138 18.28 35.20 -38.57
CA ALA A 138 16.85 34.92 -38.66
C ALA A 138 16.54 33.44 -38.95
N ASP A 139 17.32 32.80 -39.81
CA ASP A 139 17.25 31.38 -40.20
C ASP A 139 17.55 30.46 -39.00
N ALA A 140 18.66 30.71 -38.27
CA ALA A 140 18.96 30.00 -37.03
C ALA A 140 17.93 30.26 -35.91
N THR A 141 17.31 31.44 -35.88
CA THR A 141 16.20 31.75 -34.96
C THR A 141 14.94 30.96 -35.34
N LEU A 142 14.63 30.85 -36.63
CA LEU A 142 13.50 30.07 -37.15
C LEU A 142 13.66 28.59 -36.80
N GLU A 143 14.83 28.01 -37.05
CA GLU A 143 15.15 26.63 -36.71
C GLU A 143 14.99 26.35 -35.20
N SER A 144 15.39 27.30 -34.35
CA SER A 144 15.22 27.23 -32.89
C SER A 144 13.75 27.30 -32.45
N LEU A 145 12.95 28.17 -33.07
CA LEU A 145 11.50 28.27 -32.83
C LEU A 145 10.78 27.00 -33.28
N GLU A 146 11.16 26.42 -34.42
CA GLU A 146 10.60 25.17 -34.93
C GLU A 146 10.92 23.99 -34.00
N LYS A 147 12.17 23.86 -33.55
CA LYS A 147 12.56 22.87 -32.51
C LYS A 147 11.77 23.05 -31.21
N MET A 148 11.52 24.29 -30.78
CA MET A 148 10.71 24.60 -29.59
C MET A 148 9.23 24.19 -29.79
N ARG A 149 8.65 24.50 -30.96
CA ARG A 149 7.28 24.11 -31.32
C ARG A 149 7.12 22.60 -31.32
N ASP A 150 8.05 21.89 -31.96
CA ASP A 150 8.01 20.43 -32.04
C ASP A 150 8.16 19.76 -30.68
N ALA A 151 8.98 20.32 -29.78
CA ALA A 151 9.12 19.83 -28.41
C ALA A 151 7.86 20.08 -27.57
N ARG A 152 7.29 21.29 -27.64
CA ARG A 152 6.01 21.62 -26.98
C ARG A 152 4.86 20.76 -27.49
N GLN A 153 4.74 20.56 -28.81
CA GLN A 153 3.72 19.70 -29.42
C GLN A 153 3.81 18.25 -28.90
N ARG A 154 5.02 17.66 -28.86
CA ARG A 154 5.24 16.32 -28.30
C ARG A 154 4.85 16.22 -26.81
N ASN A 155 5.17 17.25 -26.01
CA ASN A 155 4.77 17.31 -24.60
C ASN A 155 3.25 17.45 -24.42
N LEU A 156 2.62 18.27 -25.26
CA LEU A 156 1.17 18.48 -25.31
C LEU A 156 0.42 17.19 -25.66
N ASP A 157 0.88 16.45 -26.67
CA ASP A 157 0.23 15.19 -27.07
C ASP A 157 0.41 14.09 -26.01
N ALA A 158 1.56 14.02 -25.34
CA ALA A 158 1.75 13.15 -24.17
C ALA A 158 0.84 13.57 -22.99
N ALA A 159 0.64 14.87 -22.76
CA ALA A 159 -0.27 15.37 -21.73
C ALA A 159 -1.74 15.05 -22.04
N ARG A 160 -2.17 15.20 -23.30
CA ARG A 160 -3.49 14.79 -23.80
C ARG A 160 -3.73 13.30 -23.57
N GLN A 161 -2.77 12.44 -23.94
CA GLN A 161 -2.84 10.99 -23.70
C GLN A 161 -2.98 10.67 -22.20
N LYS A 162 -2.17 11.31 -21.34
CA LYS A 162 -2.26 11.13 -19.88
C LYS A 162 -3.60 11.57 -19.30
N LEU A 163 -4.16 12.68 -19.79
CA LEU A 163 -5.50 13.14 -19.40
C LEU A 163 -6.58 12.13 -19.84
N THR A 164 -6.51 11.62 -21.07
CA THR A 164 -7.45 10.59 -21.55
C THR A 164 -7.39 9.32 -20.71
N ALA A 165 -6.19 8.85 -20.35
CA ALA A 165 -5.99 7.71 -19.45
C ALA A 165 -6.56 7.98 -18.05
N MET A 166 -6.34 9.18 -17.48
CA MET A 166 -6.89 9.59 -16.18
C MET A 166 -8.43 9.61 -16.19
N MET A 167 -9.05 10.15 -17.23
CA MET A 167 -10.52 10.15 -17.39
C MET A 167 -11.08 8.72 -17.59
N SER A 168 -10.34 7.84 -18.25
CA SER A 168 -10.73 6.42 -18.38
C SER A 168 -10.63 5.69 -17.04
N ALA A 169 -9.57 5.92 -16.28
CA ALA A 169 -9.38 5.35 -14.95
C ALA A 169 -10.45 5.84 -13.95
N GLN A 170 -10.81 7.13 -13.97
CA GLN A 170 -11.90 7.66 -13.13
C GLN A 170 -13.23 6.92 -13.39
N ARG A 171 -13.61 6.73 -14.66
CA ARG A 171 -14.83 6.01 -15.05
C ARG A 171 -14.79 4.54 -14.63
N GLN A 172 -13.64 3.88 -14.79
CA GLN A 172 -13.45 2.51 -14.36
C GLN A 172 -13.63 2.36 -12.84
N LEU A 173 -12.97 3.24 -12.06
CA LEU A 173 -13.10 3.27 -10.60
C LEU A 173 -14.54 3.59 -10.14
N GLN A 174 -15.29 4.42 -10.88
CA GLN A 174 -16.70 4.67 -10.58
C GLN A 174 -17.54 3.38 -10.72
N VAL A 175 -17.38 2.66 -11.82
CA VAL A 175 -18.08 1.38 -12.06
C VAL A 175 -17.66 0.31 -11.05
N GLU A 176 -16.39 0.30 -10.62
CA GLU A 176 -15.90 -0.60 -9.57
C GLU A 176 -16.51 -0.29 -8.19
N VAL A 177 -16.66 1.00 -7.84
CA VAL A 177 -17.35 1.43 -6.62
C VAL A 177 -18.83 1.03 -6.66
N GLU A 178 -19.53 1.29 -7.76
CA GLU A 178 -20.93 0.87 -7.96
C GLU A 178 -21.09 -0.66 -7.88
N ASN A 179 -20.09 -1.43 -8.35
CA ASN A 179 -20.06 -2.89 -8.24
C ASN A 179 -19.82 -3.38 -6.79
N LEU A 180 -19.01 -2.66 -6.00
CA LEU A 180 -18.80 -2.94 -4.58
C LEU A 180 -20.06 -2.66 -3.75
N GLU A 181 -20.80 -1.59 -4.04
CA GLU A 181 -22.10 -1.32 -3.41
C GLU A 181 -23.15 -2.39 -3.72
N ALA A 182 -23.18 -2.88 -4.96
CA ALA A 182 -24.06 -3.98 -5.34
C ALA A 182 -23.70 -5.29 -4.62
N LYS A 183 -22.41 -5.58 -4.45
CA LYS A 183 -21.93 -6.73 -3.67
C LYS A 183 -22.28 -6.61 -2.19
N LEU A 184 -22.09 -5.44 -1.59
CA LEU A 184 -22.41 -5.21 -0.17
C LEU A 184 -23.89 -5.48 0.11
N LYS A 185 -24.79 -4.93 -0.72
CA LYS A 185 -26.24 -5.17 -0.62
C LYS A 185 -26.65 -6.63 -0.80
N LEU A 186 -25.91 -7.40 -1.61
CA LEU A 186 -26.13 -8.85 -1.73
C LEU A 186 -25.67 -9.59 -0.46
N VAL A 187 -24.62 -9.12 0.21
CA VAL A 187 -24.20 -9.65 1.53
C VAL A 187 -25.23 -9.28 2.60
N GLU A 188 -25.65 -8.01 2.71
CA GLU A 188 -26.70 -7.55 3.64
C GLU A 188 -27.99 -8.40 3.52
N VAL A 189 -28.45 -8.65 2.29
CA VAL A 189 -29.64 -9.48 2.01
C VAL A 189 -29.40 -10.96 2.35
N ALA A 190 -28.20 -11.48 2.11
CA ALA A 190 -27.85 -12.86 2.49
C ALA A 190 -27.76 -13.01 4.01
N GLU A 191 -27.15 -12.06 4.72
CA GLU A 191 -27.04 -12.02 6.18
C GLU A 191 -28.43 -11.97 6.82
N ALA A 192 -29.30 -11.04 6.38
CA ALA A 192 -30.68 -10.94 6.84
C ALA A 192 -31.55 -12.17 6.48
N SER A 193 -31.17 -12.94 5.45
CA SER A 193 -31.79 -14.24 5.13
C SER A 193 -31.17 -15.42 5.89
N SER A 194 -30.01 -15.22 6.51
CA SER A 194 -29.22 -16.22 7.24
C SER A 194 -29.40 -16.19 8.75
N ASP A 195 -30.25 -15.28 9.27
CA ASP A 195 -30.75 -15.26 10.66
C ASP A 195 -31.72 -16.43 10.96
N LEU A 196 -31.40 -17.59 10.38
CA LEU A 196 -31.86 -18.91 10.76
C LEU A 196 -31.34 -19.18 12.17
N GLN A 197 -32.21 -19.05 13.16
CA GLN A 197 -31.90 -19.31 14.56
C GLN A 197 -31.38 -20.75 14.72
N PHE A 198 -30.05 -20.89 14.85
CA PHE A 198 -29.42 -22.14 15.24
C PHE A 198 -29.75 -22.40 16.71
N ASP A 199 -30.52 -23.46 16.97
CA ASP A 199 -31.02 -23.81 18.30
C ASP A 199 -29.91 -24.37 19.21
N ASP A 200 -29.13 -23.46 19.80
CA ASP A 200 -28.08 -23.75 20.77
C ASP A 200 -28.60 -24.51 22.02
N SER A 201 -29.92 -24.57 22.24
CA SER A 201 -30.48 -25.30 23.38
C SER A 201 -30.20 -26.81 23.30
N GLN A 202 -30.13 -27.39 22.10
CA GLN A 202 -29.79 -28.81 21.92
C GLN A 202 -28.29 -29.06 22.14
N LEU A 203 -27.43 -28.12 21.74
CA LEU A 203 -25.99 -28.20 22.02
C LEU A 203 -25.70 -28.05 23.53
N ALA A 204 -26.46 -27.21 24.23
CA ALA A 204 -26.41 -27.08 25.68
C ALA A 204 -26.87 -28.38 26.38
N GLN A 205 -28.01 -28.94 25.97
CA GLN A 205 -28.53 -30.21 26.50
C GLN A 205 -27.56 -31.37 26.28
N ALA A 206 -26.93 -31.47 25.11
CA ALA A 206 -25.94 -32.50 24.81
C ALA A 206 -24.69 -32.40 25.70
N LYS A 207 -24.19 -31.18 25.97
CA LYS A 207 -23.08 -30.92 26.91
C LYS A 207 -23.46 -31.30 28.36
N GLN A 208 -24.69 -31.01 28.78
CA GLN A 208 -25.21 -31.38 30.09
C GLN A 208 -25.26 -32.91 30.26
N LEU A 209 -25.90 -33.62 29.32
CA LEU A 209 -26.02 -35.08 29.32
C LEU A 209 -24.66 -35.78 29.35
N MET A 210 -23.68 -35.28 28.58
CA MET A 210 -22.32 -35.83 28.55
C MET A 210 -21.57 -35.62 29.88
N THR A 211 -21.90 -34.55 30.62
CA THR A 211 -21.37 -34.30 31.97
C THR A 211 -21.98 -35.30 32.97
N ASP A 212 -23.31 -35.48 32.93
CA ASP A 212 -24.01 -36.43 33.82
C ASP A 212 -23.56 -37.89 33.61
N ILE A 213 -23.29 -38.29 32.35
CA ILE A 213 -22.74 -39.61 32.02
C ILE A 213 -21.35 -39.78 32.63
N ARG A 214 -20.48 -38.76 32.54
CA ARG A 214 -19.14 -38.80 33.13
C ARG A 214 -19.21 -38.96 34.65
N THR A 215 -20.05 -38.17 35.33
CA THR A 215 -20.24 -38.29 36.79
C THR A 215 -20.76 -39.68 37.20
N LYS A 216 -21.66 -40.29 36.42
CA LYS A 216 -22.13 -41.66 36.68
C LYS A 216 -21.02 -42.70 36.53
N LEU A 217 -20.15 -42.57 35.52
CA LEU A 217 -18.99 -43.44 35.35
C LEU A 217 -17.95 -43.26 36.46
N ASP A 218 -17.67 -42.02 36.87
CA ASP A 218 -16.75 -41.72 37.98
C ASP A 218 -17.26 -42.29 39.32
N VAL A 219 -18.58 -42.27 39.55
CA VAL A 219 -19.21 -42.89 40.74
C VAL A 219 -19.18 -44.42 40.67
N ALA A 220 -19.49 -45.02 39.51
CA ALA A 220 -19.41 -46.46 39.31
C ALA A 220 -17.98 -46.99 39.50
N ALA A 221 -16.97 -46.27 38.97
CA ALA A 221 -15.56 -46.59 39.17
C ALA A 221 -15.15 -46.49 40.64
N LYS A 222 -15.64 -45.48 41.39
CA LYS A 222 -15.38 -45.38 42.83
C LYS A 222 -16.01 -46.51 43.64
N LEU A 223 -17.25 -46.91 43.34
CA LEU A 223 -17.90 -48.05 43.99
C LEU A 223 -17.14 -49.37 43.71
N ALA A 224 -16.79 -49.62 42.45
CA ALA A 224 -16.04 -50.82 42.06
C ALA A 224 -14.63 -50.94 42.70
N ASN A 225 -14.04 -49.82 43.15
CA ASN A 225 -12.78 -49.81 43.93
C ASN A 225 -13.00 -49.79 45.45
N ALA A 226 -14.23 -49.52 45.93
CA ALA A 226 -14.57 -49.54 47.35
C ALA A 226 -14.78 -50.97 47.85
N ASP A 227 -15.45 -51.81 47.07
CA ASP A 227 -15.75 -53.21 47.41
C ASP A 227 -14.48 -54.10 47.55
N THR A 228 -13.32 -53.64 47.04
CA THR A 228 -12.03 -54.35 47.14
C THR A 228 -11.24 -54.14 48.44
N ASN A 229 -11.72 -53.32 49.38
CA ASN A 229 -11.03 -53.05 50.67
C ASN A 229 -11.77 -53.65 51.87
N PHE A 230 -11.94 -54.97 51.88
CA PHE A 230 -12.36 -55.73 53.06
C PHE A 230 -11.39 -56.88 53.35
N HIS A 231 -10.57 -56.71 54.38
CA HIS A 231 -10.01 -57.81 55.16
C HIS A 231 -10.01 -57.38 56.63
N ASP A 232 -10.42 -58.30 57.50
CA ASP A 232 -10.69 -58.08 58.92
C ASP A 232 -10.02 -59.20 59.75
N GLU A 233 -10.19 -59.10 61.06
CA GLU A 233 -9.86 -60.04 62.14
C GLU A 233 -8.54 -59.82 62.91
N ILE A 234 -8.67 -60.08 64.21
CA ILE A 234 -7.71 -59.90 65.30
C ILE A 234 -7.52 -61.29 65.93
N GLN A 235 -6.30 -61.63 66.33
CA GLN A 235 -6.04 -62.86 67.10
C GLN A 235 -5.51 -62.53 68.51
N LEU A 236 -6.03 -63.26 69.50
CA LEU A 236 -5.66 -63.16 70.91
C LEU A 236 -5.73 -64.55 71.55
N ASP A 237 -4.59 -65.12 71.93
CA ASP A 237 -4.33 -65.73 73.25
C ASP A 237 -2.86 -66.17 73.36
N GLU A 238 -2.35 -66.29 74.60
CA GLU A 238 -0.98 -66.70 74.95
C GLU A 238 -0.87 -68.24 75.07
N THR A 239 0.28 -68.93 75.25
CA THR A 239 1.71 -68.61 75.51
C THR A 239 2.58 -69.59 74.63
N THR A 240 3.90 -69.78 74.63
CA THR A 240 5.07 -69.64 75.54
C THR A 240 6.33 -69.38 74.68
N PRO A 241 7.36 -68.62 75.13
CA PRO A 241 8.60 -68.43 74.36
C PRO A 241 9.58 -69.60 74.47
N ASP A 242 10.37 -69.87 73.42
CA ASP A 242 11.51 -70.79 73.48
C ASP A 242 12.73 -70.33 72.66
N ASN A 243 13.90 -70.65 73.22
CA ASN A 243 15.30 -70.52 72.78
C ASN A 243 15.81 -69.40 71.82
N ILE A 244 16.68 -68.56 72.39
CA ILE A 244 17.58 -67.64 71.69
C ILE A 244 18.86 -68.41 71.28
N VAL A 245 18.87 -69.03 70.10
CA VAL A 245 20.07 -69.69 69.53
C VAL A 245 20.27 -69.35 68.06
N ASP A 246 19.30 -69.66 67.20
CA ASP A 246 19.55 -69.77 65.75
C ASP A 246 19.84 -68.42 65.06
N GLN A 247 19.21 -67.33 65.50
CA GLN A 247 19.44 -65.99 64.91
C GLN A 247 20.82 -65.38 65.22
N VAL A 248 21.61 -65.99 66.12
CA VAL A 248 22.99 -65.56 66.41
C VAL A 248 23.99 -66.29 65.51
N ALA A 249 23.65 -67.47 64.98
CA ALA A 249 24.54 -68.28 64.15
C ALA A 249 24.71 -67.72 62.72
N GLU A 250 23.66 -67.16 62.13
CA GLU A 250 23.67 -66.65 60.75
C GLU A 250 24.43 -65.31 60.59
N TYR A 251 24.85 -64.68 61.70
CA TYR A 251 25.58 -63.40 61.72
C TYR A 251 27.12 -63.54 61.59
N PHE A 252 27.67 -64.76 61.55
CA PHE A 252 29.13 -65.00 61.63
C PHE A 252 29.76 -65.75 60.43
N ASP A 253 29.14 -65.63 59.25
CA ASP A 253 29.75 -65.71 57.89
C ASP A 253 31.04 -66.55 57.70
N VAL A 254 30.92 -67.82 57.25
CA VAL A 254 32.02 -68.57 56.61
C VAL A 254 31.53 -69.49 55.47
N SER A 255 31.70 -69.02 54.23
CA SER A 255 32.07 -69.73 52.98
C SER A 255 31.91 -71.27 52.81
N ALA A 256 31.35 -71.66 51.65
CA ALA A 256 31.24 -73.03 51.11
C ALA A 256 32.62 -73.70 50.79
N PRO A 257 32.71 -75.04 50.51
CA PRO A 257 32.45 -75.53 49.13
C PRO A 257 32.06 -77.05 48.93
N THR A 258 31.53 -77.40 47.73
CA THR A 258 31.80 -78.62 46.88
C THR A 258 31.69 -80.08 47.42
N VAL A 259 31.39 -81.17 46.67
CA VAL A 259 30.88 -81.44 45.28
C VAL A 259 30.47 -82.93 45.16
N GLY A 260 29.63 -83.27 44.17
CA GLY A 260 29.58 -84.61 43.52
C GLY A 260 28.53 -85.59 44.06
N GLU A 261 28.06 -86.59 43.33
CA GLU A 261 28.18 -86.98 41.89
C GLU A 261 26.95 -87.91 41.59
N ILE A 262 26.56 -88.38 40.38
CA ILE A 262 27.25 -88.71 39.14
C ILE A 262 26.26 -88.72 37.94
N ALA A 263 26.74 -88.47 36.70
CA ALA A 263 26.32 -89.08 35.40
C ALA A 263 24.84 -88.99 34.90
N THR A 264 24.46 -88.94 33.61
CA THR A 264 25.06 -88.80 32.24
C THR A 264 23.87 -88.58 31.24
N ALA A 265 23.94 -88.23 29.95
CA ALA A 265 24.93 -87.68 28.98
C ALA A 265 24.16 -87.22 27.69
N SER A 266 24.87 -86.98 26.57
CA SER A 266 24.40 -86.61 25.20
C SER A 266 23.78 -85.20 25.05
N TYR A 267 24.26 -84.32 24.13
CA TYR A 267 24.39 -84.43 22.65
C TYR A 267 23.01 -84.49 21.95
N GLN A 268 22.78 -83.89 20.78
CA GLN A 268 23.64 -83.08 19.88
C GLN A 268 22.73 -82.00 19.23
N GLU A 269 23.22 -80.85 18.79
CA GLU A 269 24.60 -80.32 18.82
C GLU A 269 24.80 -79.25 19.90
#